data_AF-A0A5N6SIV9-F1
#
_entry.id   AF-A0A5N6SIV9-F1
#
_cell.length_a   1.000
_cell.length_b   1.000
_cell.length_c   1.000
_cell.angle_alpha   90.00
_cell.angle_beta   90.00
_cell.angle_gamma   90.00
#
_symmetry.space_group_name_H-M   'P 1'
#
loop_
_entity.id
_entity.type
_entity.pdbx_description
1 polymer ?
#
loop_
_entity_poly.entity_id
_entity_poly.type
_entity_poly.pdbx_seq_one_letter_code
_entity_poly.pdbx_strand_id
1 'polypeptide(L)'
;MPSETDTRVYAYLVGVGVTHSIAPLMHNYIAQALGHDWKFLAKECPTVEDAVQLFRRSDFAGGVVTMPYKRTIMDHLDGLDEYAIRLGACNNVYRTADGKLRGTNTDWRGIKGCLLGASEAGRGKPAVLIGAGGAARAAIFTLYDQLECRQIYLVNRDRDEVKGLLEEAKRVYGDGLDIIYVDRIEKVQGLASPYYIVGTVPDAEPSTPDEVEVHQIIKSFLSTPQEKGVLLDMCFKPRKTRILQAGKFAIASMSLGRAWVHSLPEKLAQASKAGFKGVEIFYEDLEYLAKEKGPVNDSTLLAAAEETRAICDHCGLKVIGMQPFLFYEGLTDRAQHREKIERLKLWFAIVKVLGTDIIQIPSNFQTEGISGDLDLIVADMVEVADLGLKEEPAVRFAYENLAWGTFISTWENLWEVVRRVDRPNFGCCLDTFNIAGRVWADPASASGKTPNADAELTASIQNLVQTVDVNKLFYVQVVDAERMQSPLIEGHPFYVEGQPARMSWSRNARLFLYEQERGGYLPVVQVAEAFLKGLDFEGWVSMELFSRSMADPDSTVPGTHAQRGIKAWNRLAEELDL
;
A
#
# COMPACT_ATOMS: atom_id res chain seq x y z
N MET A 1 13.10 -44.64 3.63
CA MET A 1 11.95 -45.55 3.47
C MET A 1 11.25 -45.60 4.81
N PRO A 2 9.97 -45.19 4.92
CA PRO A 2 9.22 -45.34 6.17
C PRO A 2 9.22 -46.82 6.57
N SER A 3 9.39 -47.16 7.85
CA SER A 3 9.29 -48.55 8.28
C SER A 3 7.87 -49.04 8.06
N GLU A 4 7.68 -50.31 7.67
CA GLU A 4 6.38 -50.96 7.44
C GLU A 4 5.45 -51.00 8.68
N THR A 5 5.81 -50.31 9.76
CA THR A 5 5.12 -50.28 11.06
C THR A 5 4.79 -48.86 11.54
N ASP A 6 4.95 -47.82 10.73
CA ASP A 6 4.60 -46.45 11.13
C ASP A 6 3.07 -46.27 11.13
N THR A 7 2.47 -46.38 12.32
CA THR A 7 1.02 -46.23 12.53
C THR A 7 0.56 -44.76 12.55
N ARG A 8 1.48 -43.80 12.39
CA ARG A 8 1.18 -42.37 12.50
C ARG A 8 0.53 -41.87 11.21
N VAL A 9 -0.65 -41.27 11.37
CA VAL A 9 -1.49 -40.81 10.26
C VAL A 9 -1.84 -39.33 10.39
N TYR A 10 -1.95 -38.80 11.61
CA TYR A 10 -2.52 -37.47 11.82
C TYR A 10 -1.54 -36.51 12.47
N ALA A 11 -1.37 -35.35 11.85
CA ALA A 11 -0.82 -34.18 12.49
C ALA A 11 -1.93 -33.18 12.81
N TYR A 12 -1.77 -32.37 13.86
CA TYR A 12 -2.82 -31.48 14.31
C TYR A 12 -2.32 -30.06 14.52
N LEU A 13 -3.12 -29.06 14.16
CA LEU A 13 -3.09 -27.74 14.77
C LEU A 13 -4.17 -27.71 15.85
N VAL A 14 -3.77 -27.46 17.11
CA VAL A 14 -4.68 -27.43 18.27
C VAL A 14 -4.63 -26.08 18.98
N GLY A 15 -5.78 -25.66 19.46
CA GLY A 15 -5.98 -24.38 20.15
C GLY A 15 -7.44 -23.98 20.12
N VAL A 16 -7.69 -22.71 20.45
CA VAL A 16 -9.01 -22.09 20.33
C VAL A 16 -9.05 -21.19 19.09
N GLY A 17 -10.09 -21.30 18.27
CA GLY A 17 -10.30 -20.53 17.04
C GLY A 17 -9.42 -20.97 15.86
N VAL A 18 -9.06 -22.25 15.76
CA VAL A 18 -8.04 -22.72 14.80
C VAL A 18 -8.58 -23.14 13.43
N THR A 19 -9.90 -23.27 13.29
CA THR A 19 -10.55 -23.84 12.09
C THR A 19 -10.38 -22.99 10.83
N HIS A 20 -10.08 -21.70 10.96
CA HIS A 20 -9.83 -20.79 9.85
C HIS A 20 -8.36 -20.75 9.38
N SER A 21 -7.49 -21.56 9.98
CA SER A 21 -6.06 -21.55 9.65
C SER A 21 -5.78 -22.11 8.25
N ILE A 22 -4.82 -21.51 7.54
CA ILE A 22 -4.27 -22.05 6.29
C ILE A 22 -3.32 -23.23 6.50
N ALA A 23 -2.91 -23.50 7.76
CA ALA A 23 -1.93 -24.51 8.11
C ALA A 23 -2.27 -25.92 7.56
N PRO A 24 -3.54 -26.41 7.58
CA PRO A 24 -3.87 -27.69 6.99
C PRO A 24 -3.50 -27.81 5.51
N LEU A 25 -3.81 -26.80 4.68
CA LEU A 25 -3.48 -26.84 3.25
C LEU A 25 -1.97 -26.91 3.05
N MET A 26 -1.23 -26.04 3.74
CA MET A 26 0.23 -25.96 3.64
C MET A 26 0.92 -27.24 4.13
N HIS A 27 0.57 -27.73 5.31
CA HIS A 27 1.23 -28.90 5.90
C HIS A 27 0.85 -30.22 5.22
N ASN A 28 -0.36 -30.36 4.67
CA ASN A 28 -0.70 -31.52 3.85
C ASN A 28 0.15 -31.58 2.58
N TYR A 29 0.35 -30.43 1.92
CA TYR A 29 1.24 -30.35 0.76
C TYR A 29 2.70 -30.70 1.13
N ILE A 30 3.20 -30.18 2.27
CA ILE A 30 4.54 -30.51 2.77
C ILE A 30 4.68 -32.00 3.07
N ALA A 31 3.69 -32.60 3.75
CA ALA A 31 3.70 -34.04 4.05
C ALA A 31 3.78 -34.88 2.78
N GLN A 32 2.94 -34.57 1.79
CA GLN A 32 2.93 -35.25 0.50
C GLN A 32 4.26 -35.09 -0.25
N ALA A 33 4.83 -33.88 -0.27
CA ALA A 33 6.12 -33.60 -0.92
C ALA A 33 7.29 -34.36 -0.26
N LEU A 34 7.18 -34.64 1.04
CA LEU A 34 8.15 -35.45 1.79
C LEU A 34 7.87 -36.97 1.70
N GLY A 35 6.82 -37.39 0.98
CA GLY A 35 6.45 -38.79 0.82
C GLY A 35 5.75 -39.40 2.03
N HIS A 36 5.13 -38.58 2.89
CA HIS A 36 4.32 -39.03 4.02
C HIS A 36 2.83 -38.95 3.69
N ASP A 37 2.06 -39.99 4.05
CA ASP A 37 0.59 -40.01 3.95
C ASP A 37 -0.08 -39.42 5.20
N TRP A 38 0.54 -38.37 5.76
CA TRP A 38 0.01 -37.72 6.96
C TRP A 38 -1.09 -36.72 6.58
N LYS A 39 -2.13 -36.67 7.41
CA LYS A 39 -3.21 -35.69 7.33
C LYS A 39 -3.05 -34.67 8.45
N PHE A 40 -2.77 -33.43 8.07
CA PHE A 40 -2.74 -32.28 8.96
C PHE A 40 -4.14 -31.68 9.11
N LEU A 41 -4.65 -31.64 10.33
CA LEU A 41 -6.00 -31.20 10.66
C LEU A 41 -5.99 -30.05 11.67
N ALA A 42 -6.78 -29.01 11.44
CA ALA A 42 -7.10 -28.04 12.48
C ALA A 42 -8.19 -28.60 13.39
N LYS A 43 -7.91 -28.70 14.70
CA LYS A 43 -8.83 -29.26 15.68
C LYS A 43 -9.04 -28.29 16.83
N GLU A 44 -10.27 -27.84 16.96
CA GLU A 44 -10.70 -27.04 18.10
C GLU A 44 -10.58 -27.86 19.38
N CYS A 45 -9.82 -27.36 20.34
CA CYS A 45 -9.60 -27.96 21.64
C CYS A 45 -9.97 -26.92 22.70
N PRO A 46 -11.12 -27.05 23.39
CA PRO A 46 -11.54 -26.11 24.44
C PRO A 46 -10.61 -26.11 25.67
N THR A 47 -9.87 -27.20 25.90
CA THR A 47 -8.90 -27.33 26.99
C THR A 47 -7.56 -27.86 26.50
N VAL A 48 -6.50 -27.70 27.30
CA VAL A 48 -5.18 -28.27 26.99
C VAL A 48 -5.22 -29.80 27.10
N GLU A 49 -6.05 -30.34 27.98
CA GLU A 49 -6.27 -31.77 28.16
C GLU A 49 -6.84 -32.42 26.89
N ASP A 50 -7.76 -31.74 26.18
CA ASP A 50 -8.29 -32.20 24.90
C ASP A 50 -7.18 -32.34 23.85
N ALA A 51 -6.26 -31.38 23.80
CA ALA A 51 -5.09 -31.44 22.93
C ALA A 51 -4.16 -32.61 23.29
N VAL A 52 -3.89 -32.80 24.58
CA VAL A 52 -3.03 -33.89 25.08
C VAL A 52 -3.65 -35.26 24.76
N GLN A 53 -4.97 -35.41 24.89
CA GLN A 53 -5.66 -36.64 24.51
C GLN A 53 -5.45 -36.99 23.03
N LEU A 54 -5.51 -36.00 22.14
CA LEU A 54 -5.19 -36.19 20.72
C LEU A 54 -3.74 -36.62 20.53
N PHE A 55 -2.81 -35.96 21.20
CA PHE A 55 -1.37 -36.24 21.08
C PHE A 55 -0.98 -37.61 21.62
N ARG A 56 -1.75 -38.19 22.54
CA ARG A 56 -1.49 -39.53 23.09
C ARG A 56 -2.00 -40.69 22.23
N ARG A 57 -2.75 -40.42 21.17
CA ARG A 57 -3.21 -41.47 20.24
C ARG A 57 -2.03 -42.12 19.51
N SER A 58 -2.18 -43.41 19.20
CA SER A 58 -1.18 -44.19 18.44
C SER A 58 -0.99 -43.71 17.00
N ASP A 59 -1.98 -42.99 16.46
CA ASP A 59 -1.98 -42.42 15.11
C ASP A 59 -1.43 -40.98 15.03
N PHE A 60 -0.90 -40.44 16.14
CA PHE A 60 -0.36 -39.08 16.20
C PHE A 60 1.05 -38.97 15.59
N ALA A 61 1.17 -38.15 14.54
CA ALA A 61 2.41 -37.83 13.83
C ALA A 61 3.14 -36.59 14.39
N GLY A 62 2.40 -35.56 14.83
CA GLY A 62 2.96 -34.29 15.32
C GLY A 62 1.87 -33.24 15.54
N GLY A 63 2.16 -32.22 16.34
CA GLY A 63 1.16 -31.27 16.80
C GLY A 63 1.68 -29.85 16.88
N VAL A 64 1.10 -28.94 16.12
CA VAL A 64 1.29 -27.50 16.31
C VAL A 64 0.31 -27.04 17.39
N VAL A 65 0.85 -26.43 18.44
CA VAL A 65 0.07 -25.89 19.56
C VAL A 65 0.03 -24.37 19.42
N THR A 66 -1.17 -23.80 19.40
CA THR A 66 -1.37 -22.36 19.36
C THR A 66 -2.07 -21.85 20.61
N MET A 67 -2.47 -20.57 20.59
CA MET A 67 -3.17 -19.92 21.69
C MET A 67 -4.38 -20.74 22.16
N PRO A 68 -4.63 -20.79 23.48
CA PRO A 68 -3.82 -20.22 24.57
C PRO A 68 -2.77 -21.19 25.15
N TYR A 69 -2.58 -22.39 24.59
CA TYR A 69 -1.95 -23.51 25.29
C TYR A 69 -0.43 -23.62 25.20
N LYS A 70 0.25 -22.69 24.50
CA LYS A 70 1.71 -22.78 24.29
C LYS A 70 2.51 -22.89 25.61
N ARG A 71 1.99 -22.37 26.73
CA ARG A 71 2.63 -22.51 28.05
C ARG A 71 2.14 -23.76 28.78
N THR A 72 0.83 -23.93 28.92
CA THR A 72 0.25 -25.02 29.73
C THR A 72 0.57 -26.39 29.17
N ILE A 73 0.74 -26.54 27.84
CA ILE A 73 1.07 -27.83 27.23
C ILE A 73 2.40 -28.39 27.76
N MET A 74 3.34 -27.53 28.16
CA MET A 74 4.69 -27.92 28.59
C MET A 74 4.66 -28.89 29.77
N ASP A 75 3.72 -28.73 30.70
CA ASP A 75 3.58 -29.57 31.91
C ASP A 75 2.99 -30.96 31.61
N HIS A 76 2.49 -31.19 30.39
CA HIS A 76 1.88 -32.46 29.98
C HIS A 76 2.78 -33.33 29.08
N LEU A 77 3.99 -32.86 28.77
CA LEU A 77 4.95 -33.53 27.88
C LEU A 77 6.00 -34.29 28.70
N ASP A 78 6.56 -35.36 28.12
CA ASP A 78 7.60 -36.18 28.75
C ASP A 78 8.99 -35.49 28.74
N GLY A 79 9.12 -34.41 27.97
CA GLY A 79 10.33 -33.60 27.95
C GLY A 79 10.24 -32.43 26.98
N LEU A 80 11.11 -31.46 27.18
CA LEU A 80 11.22 -30.25 26.39
C LEU A 80 12.66 -30.12 25.89
N ASP A 81 12.84 -29.54 24.71
CA ASP A 81 14.17 -29.15 24.25
C ASP A 81 14.61 -27.81 24.85
N GLU A 82 15.86 -27.44 24.58
CA GLU A 82 16.43 -26.19 25.08
C GLU A 82 15.66 -24.95 24.61
N TYR A 83 15.05 -24.97 23.42
CA TYR A 83 14.31 -23.85 22.88
C TYR A 83 12.99 -23.65 23.63
N ALA A 84 12.20 -24.71 23.83
CA ALA A 84 10.96 -24.62 24.58
C ALA A 84 11.20 -24.21 26.04
N ILE A 85 12.27 -24.71 26.67
CA ILE A 85 12.65 -24.31 28.04
C ILE A 85 13.03 -22.83 28.06
N ARG A 86 13.93 -22.40 27.19
CA ARG A 86 14.45 -21.03 27.18
C ARG A 86 13.39 -19.99 26.83
N LEU A 87 12.48 -20.34 25.92
CA LEU A 87 11.39 -19.47 25.48
C LEU A 87 10.17 -19.52 26.40
N GLY A 88 10.10 -20.47 27.34
CA GLY A 88 8.96 -20.64 28.24
C GLY A 88 7.64 -20.87 27.49
N ALA A 89 7.71 -21.46 26.29
CA ALA A 89 6.56 -21.73 25.42
C ALA A 89 6.90 -22.85 24.43
N CYS A 90 5.97 -23.77 24.22
CA CYS A 90 6.04 -24.88 23.27
C CYS A 90 4.95 -24.70 22.19
N ASN A 91 5.33 -24.50 20.94
CA ASN A 91 4.40 -24.40 19.81
C ASN A 91 4.36 -25.67 18.95
N ASN A 92 5.22 -26.65 19.22
CA ASN A 92 5.32 -27.87 18.42
C ASN A 92 5.63 -29.08 19.30
N VAL A 93 4.82 -30.12 19.17
CA VAL A 93 4.88 -31.38 19.91
C VAL A 93 5.13 -32.51 18.91
N TYR A 94 6.07 -33.37 19.22
CA TYR A 94 6.42 -34.51 18.38
C TYR A 94 6.60 -35.77 19.22
N ARG A 95 6.41 -36.93 18.58
CA ARG A 95 6.66 -38.23 19.20
C ARG A 95 8.08 -38.71 18.88
N THR A 96 8.85 -39.05 19.91
CA THR A 96 10.18 -39.65 19.78
C THR A 96 10.10 -41.14 19.44
N ALA A 97 11.23 -41.73 19.03
CA ALA A 97 11.32 -43.16 18.72
C ALA A 97 10.97 -44.09 19.90
N ASP A 98 11.19 -43.66 21.14
CA ASP A 98 10.77 -44.36 22.37
C ASP A 98 9.30 -44.10 22.75
N GLY A 99 8.53 -43.43 21.89
CA GLY A 99 7.09 -43.20 22.05
C GLY A 99 6.72 -42.00 22.91
N LYS A 100 7.70 -41.31 23.51
CA LYS A 100 7.48 -40.14 24.37
C LYS A 100 7.05 -38.91 23.57
N LEU A 101 6.25 -38.06 24.19
CA LEU A 101 5.86 -36.76 23.66
C LEU A 101 6.86 -35.71 24.11
N ARG A 102 7.52 -35.06 23.16
CA ARG A 102 8.44 -33.96 23.41
C ARG A 102 7.97 -32.67 22.78
N GLY A 103 8.31 -31.56 23.44
CA GLY A 103 7.99 -30.20 23.00
C GLY A 103 9.21 -29.45 22.48
N THR A 104 8.98 -28.59 21.51
CA THR A 104 9.93 -27.59 21.00
C THR A 104 9.21 -26.28 20.68
N ASN A 105 9.99 -25.24 20.43
CA ASN A 105 9.50 -23.99 19.87
C ASN A 105 10.17 -23.71 18.53
N THR A 106 9.35 -23.42 17.53
CA THR A 106 9.78 -23.14 16.15
C THR A 106 9.36 -21.74 15.67
N ASP A 107 8.62 -20.97 16.47
CA ASP A 107 8.22 -19.60 16.11
C ASP A 107 9.46 -18.74 15.81
N TRP A 108 10.51 -18.89 16.61
CA TRP A 108 11.78 -18.16 16.42
C TRP A 108 12.45 -18.47 15.07
N ARG A 109 12.30 -19.69 14.55
CA ARG A 109 12.84 -20.05 13.23
C ARG A 109 12.08 -19.35 12.12
N GLY A 110 10.75 -19.27 12.25
CA GLY A 110 9.90 -18.51 11.32
C GLY A 110 10.27 -17.04 11.31
N ILE A 111 10.37 -16.41 12.49
CA ILE A 111 10.78 -15.00 12.64
C ILE A 111 12.15 -14.77 11.99
N LYS A 112 13.14 -15.61 12.33
CA LYS A 112 14.50 -15.51 11.78
C LYS A 112 14.51 -15.64 10.26
N GLY A 113 13.81 -16.64 9.73
CA GLY A 113 13.73 -16.89 8.29
C GLY A 113 13.11 -15.72 7.52
N CYS A 114 12.02 -15.15 8.03
CA CYS A 114 11.37 -14.00 7.41
C CYS A 114 12.26 -12.74 7.42
N LEU A 115 12.91 -12.44 8.55
CA LEU A 115 13.78 -11.27 8.67
C LEU A 115 15.00 -11.39 7.75
N LEU A 116 15.73 -12.51 7.82
CA LEU A 116 16.93 -12.72 7.01
C LEU A 116 16.62 -12.92 5.52
N GLY A 117 15.44 -13.45 5.18
CA GLY A 117 14.99 -13.54 3.80
C GLY A 117 14.79 -12.17 3.14
N ALA A 118 14.53 -11.13 3.94
CA ALA A 118 14.44 -9.75 3.46
C ALA A 118 15.79 -9.02 3.46
N SER A 119 16.56 -9.10 4.56
CA SER A 119 17.90 -8.50 4.66
C SER A 119 18.63 -9.01 5.90
N GLU A 120 19.95 -9.23 5.80
CA GLU A 120 20.80 -9.55 6.96
C GLU A 120 21.49 -8.32 7.56
N ALA A 121 21.40 -7.15 6.92
CA ALA A 121 22.18 -5.95 7.27
C ALA A 121 21.78 -5.31 8.62
N GLY A 122 20.73 -5.84 9.27
CA GLY A 122 20.30 -5.42 10.60
C GLY A 122 20.98 -6.14 11.76
N ARG A 123 21.83 -7.15 11.52
CA ARG A 123 22.52 -7.87 12.60
C ARG A 123 23.28 -6.89 13.50
N GLY A 124 23.11 -7.01 14.81
CA GLY A 124 23.75 -6.14 15.80
C GLY A 124 23.11 -4.75 15.97
N LYS A 125 22.19 -4.34 15.10
CA LYS A 125 21.51 -3.04 15.17
C LYS A 125 20.32 -3.08 16.15
N PRO A 126 19.81 -1.93 16.61
CA PRO A 126 18.60 -1.87 17.42
C PRO A 126 17.39 -2.46 16.69
N ALA A 127 16.45 -3.00 17.46
CA ALA A 127 15.21 -3.56 16.94
C ALA A 127 14.00 -3.07 17.74
N VAL A 128 12.81 -3.13 17.13
CA VAL A 128 11.53 -2.88 17.82
C VAL A 128 10.78 -4.19 17.96
N LEU A 129 10.21 -4.41 19.14
CA LEU A 129 9.26 -5.46 19.43
C LEU A 129 7.91 -4.83 19.81
N ILE A 130 6.88 -5.13 19.04
CA ILE A 130 5.51 -4.67 19.30
C ILE A 130 4.72 -5.83 19.91
N GLY A 131 4.28 -5.66 21.15
CA GLY A 131 3.58 -6.66 21.95
C GLY A 131 4.47 -7.35 22.98
N ALA A 132 3.87 -7.72 24.12
CA ALA A 132 4.53 -8.46 25.20
C ALA A 132 3.92 -9.85 25.47
N GLY A 133 3.11 -10.36 24.53
CA GLY A 133 2.40 -11.64 24.64
C GLY A 133 3.27 -12.88 24.37
N GLY A 134 2.62 -14.03 24.13
CA GLY A 134 3.30 -15.33 24.02
C GLY A 134 4.36 -15.44 22.91
N ALA A 135 4.19 -14.73 21.79
CA ALA A 135 5.15 -14.71 20.68
C ALA A 135 6.35 -13.76 20.93
N ALA A 136 6.23 -12.81 21.87
CA ALA A 136 7.27 -11.83 22.17
C ALA A 136 8.59 -12.48 22.59
N ARG A 137 8.53 -13.63 23.29
CA ARG A 137 9.72 -14.38 23.71
C ARG A 137 10.50 -14.97 22.54
N ALA A 138 9.77 -15.51 21.55
CA ALA A 138 10.38 -16.02 20.33
C ALA A 138 11.02 -14.89 19.51
N ALA A 139 10.38 -13.71 19.51
CA ALA A 139 10.96 -12.51 18.89
C ALA A 139 12.23 -12.05 19.63
N ILE A 140 12.23 -11.95 20.96
CA ILE A 140 13.42 -11.60 21.76
C ILE A 140 14.56 -12.57 21.49
N PHE A 141 14.31 -13.88 21.57
CA PHE A 141 15.35 -14.88 21.29
C PHE A 141 15.90 -14.75 19.88
N THR A 142 15.03 -14.47 18.89
CA THR A 142 15.48 -14.27 17.51
C THR A 142 16.34 -13.01 17.39
N LEU A 143 15.84 -11.87 17.85
CA LEU A 143 16.53 -10.59 17.75
C LEU A 143 17.85 -10.61 18.53
N TYR A 144 17.84 -11.10 19.76
CA TYR A 144 19.01 -11.10 20.65
C TYR A 144 20.00 -12.23 20.34
N ASP A 145 19.61 -13.50 20.51
CA ASP A 145 20.55 -14.64 20.36
C ASP A 145 20.95 -14.90 18.92
N GLN A 146 20.02 -14.74 17.97
CA GLN A 146 20.26 -15.13 16.58
C GLN A 146 20.76 -13.97 15.72
N LEU A 147 20.32 -12.74 16.01
CA LEU A 147 20.61 -11.53 15.23
C LEU A 147 21.44 -10.48 15.98
N GLU A 148 21.87 -10.77 17.22
CA GLU A 148 22.79 -9.94 18.02
C GLU A 148 22.26 -8.52 18.33
N CYS A 149 20.95 -8.29 18.20
CA CYS A 149 20.30 -7.02 18.55
C CYS A 149 20.31 -6.85 20.08
N ARG A 150 21.36 -6.20 20.60
CA ARG A 150 21.51 -5.96 22.05
C ARG A 150 20.47 -4.98 22.61
N GLN A 151 19.98 -4.06 21.78
CA GLN A 151 18.99 -3.07 22.17
C GLN A 151 17.66 -3.36 21.49
N ILE A 152 16.61 -3.57 22.29
CA ILE A 152 15.25 -3.82 21.82
C ILE A 152 14.33 -2.75 22.42
N TYR A 153 13.63 -2.01 21.56
CA TYR A 153 12.57 -1.10 21.95
C TYR A 153 11.26 -1.87 22.05
N LEU A 154 10.75 -2.04 23.28
CA LEU A 154 9.50 -2.72 23.54
C LEU A 154 8.36 -1.70 23.50
N VAL A 155 7.36 -1.96 22.67
CA VAL A 155 6.13 -1.17 22.56
C VAL A 155 4.95 -2.07 22.89
N ASN A 156 4.20 -1.75 23.94
CA ASN A 156 3.00 -2.48 24.32
C ASN A 156 2.04 -1.56 25.10
N ARG A 157 0.73 -1.80 25.00
CA ARG A 157 -0.27 -1.01 25.73
C ARG A 157 -0.39 -1.44 27.20
N ASP A 158 -0.17 -2.72 27.48
CA ASP A 158 -0.36 -3.31 28.81
C ASP A 158 0.95 -3.28 29.61
N ARG A 159 0.95 -2.51 30.71
CA ARG A 159 2.11 -2.32 31.58
C ARG A 159 2.45 -3.56 32.42
N ASP A 160 1.46 -4.37 32.77
CA ASP A 160 1.69 -5.58 33.57
C ASP A 160 2.33 -6.68 32.71
N GLU A 161 1.89 -6.82 31.46
CA GLU A 161 2.57 -7.71 30.49
C GLU A 161 4.02 -7.27 30.25
N VAL A 162 4.26 -5.96 30.10
CA VAL A 162 5.61 -5.40 29.94
C VAL A 162 6.48 -5.73 31.14
N LYS A 163 5.97 -5.49 32.36
CA LYS A 163 6.70 -5.80 33.58
C LYS A 163 7.07 -7.28 33.64
N GLY A 164 6.11 -8.17 33.37
CA GLY A 164 6.34 -9.61 33.35
C GLY A 164 7.39 -10.03 32.32
N LEU A 165 7.34 -9.46 31.11
CA LEU A 165 8.32 -9.75 30.06
C LEU A 165 9.71 -9.24 30.42
N LEU A 166 9.84 -8.05 31.02
CA LEU A 166 11.12 -7.47 31.46
C LEU A 166 11.76 -8.28 32.59
N GLU A 167 10.97 -8.71 33.59
CA GLU A 167 11.46 -9.57 34.68
C GLU A 167 11.93 -10.94 34.14
N GLU A 168 11.18 -11.52 33.21
CA GLU A 168 11.53 -12.78 32.55
C GLU A 168 12.80 -12.64 31.70
N ALA A 169 12.89 -11.58 30.88
CA ALA A 169 14.06 -11.29 30.06
C ALA A 169 15.31 -11.07 30.93
N LYS A 170 15.21 -10.31 32.02
CA LYS A 170 16.31 -10.10 32.97
C LYS A 170 16.78 -11.41 33.61
N ARG A 171 15.86 -12.30 33.96
CA ARG A 171 16.20 -13.63 34.50
C ARG A 171 16.95 -14.50 33.49
N VAL A 172 16.57 -14.44 32.21
CA VAL A 172 17.13 -15.31 31.15
C VAL A 172 18.42 -14.75 30.55
N TYR A 173 18.52 -13.43 30.35
CA TYR A 173 19.60 -12.78 29.61
C TYR A 173 20.49 -11.88 30.49
N GLY A 174 20.12 -11.66 31.75
CA GLY A 174 20.86 -10.76 32.65
C GLY A 174 20.92 -9.33 32.10
N ASP A 175 22.05 -8.68 32.31
CA ASP A 175 22.31 -7.30 31.84
C ASP A 175 22.84 -7.25 30.39
N GLY A 176 22.90 -8.40 29.70
CA GLY A 176 23.40 -8.49 28.33
C GLY A 176 22.41 -7.99 27.27
N LEU A 177 21.11 -7.96 27.61
CA LEU A 177 20.02 -7.52 26.74
C LEU A 177 19.41 -6.24 27.33
N ASP A 178 19.45 -5.15 26.56
CA ASP A 178 18.88 -3.85 26.91
C ASP A 178 17.49 -3.72 26.27
N ILE A 179 16.44 -3.92 27.06
CA ILE A 179 15.06 -3.67 26.64
C ILE A 179 14.60 -2.32 27.18
N ILE A 180 14.32 -1.39 26.26
CA ILE A 180 13.79 -0.06 26.59
C ILE A 180 12.29 -0.06 26.33
N TYR A 181 11.50 0.14 27.40
CA TYR A 181 10.05 0.29 27.25
C TYR A 181 9.70 1.70 26.75
N VAL A 182 9.14 1.76 25.56
CA VAL A 182 8.68 2.98 24.89
C VAL A 182 7.16 3.06 25.04
N ASP A 183 6.72 3.80 26.05
CA ASP A 183 5.30 3.97 26.39
C ASP A 183 4.75 5.35 26.01
N ARG A 184 5.61 6.23 25.49
CA ARG A 184 5.29 7.58 25.07
C ARG A 184 6.07 7.96 23.82
N ILE A 185 5.44 8.64 22.86
CA ILE A 185 6.04 9.02 21.59
C ILE A 185 7.29 9.89 21.75
N GLU A 186 7.36 10.74 22.78
CA GLU A 186 8.52 11.60 23.02
C GLU A 186 9.79 10.79 23.30
N LYS A 187 9.65 9.57 23.86
CA LYS A 187 10.79 8.68 24.12
C LYS A 187 11.41 8.13 22.84
N VAL A 188 10.71 8.19 21.70
CA VAL A 188 11.29 7.79 20.41
C VAL A 188 12.39 8.78 20.00
N GLN A 189 12.27 10.05 20.40
CA GLN A 189 13.30 11.06 20.13
C GLN A 189 14.59 10.73 20.88
N GLY A 190 15.67 10.55 20.15
CA GLY A 190 17.00 10.23 20.69
C GLY A 190 17.31 8.73 20.77
N LEU A 191 16.35 7.85 20.45
CA LEU A 191 16.66 6.44 20.21
C LEU A 191 17.35 6.28 18.85
N ALA A 192 18.26 5.30 18.76
CA ALA A 192 18.86 4.93 17.50
C ALA A 192 17.79 4.31 16.58
N SER A 193 17.94 4.52 15.26
CA SER A 193 16.97 4.00 14.31
C SER A 193 16.98 2.46 14.31
N PRO A 194 15.84 1.77 14.53
CA PRO A 194 15.79 0.33 14.51
C PRO A 194 15.86 -0.22 13.08
N TYR A 195 16.51 -1.36 12.90
CA TYR A 195 16.57 -2.03 11.60
C TYR A 195 15.49 -3.10 11.44
N TYR A 196 15.28 -3.92 12.47
CA TYR A 196 14.23 -4.95 12.49
C TYR A 196 13.06 -4.50 13.37
N ILE A 197 11.84 -4.70 12.88
CA ILE A 197 10.61 -4.50 13.65
C ILE A 197 9.81 -5.80 13.61
N VAL A 198 9.40 -6.31 14.77
CA VAL A 198 8.57 -7.52 14.88
C VAL A 198 7.26 -7.21 15.59
N GLY A 199 6.16 -7.31 14.86
CA GLY A 199 4.78 -7.22 15.35
C GLY A 199 4.28 -8.55 15.89
N THR A 200 3.77 -8.57 17.12
CA THR A 200 3.25 -9.79 17.77
C THR A 200 1.85 -9.62 18.38
N VAL A 201 1.19 -8.50 18.08
CA VAL A 201 -0.16 -8.18 18.56
C VAL A 201 -1.19 -8.48 17.47
N PRO A 202 -2.43 -8.88 17.81
CA PRO A 202 -3.52 -8.89 16.85
C PRO A 202 -3.77 -7.48 16.28
N ASP A 203 -4.21 -7.42 15.03
CA ASP A 203 -4.67 -6.17 14.43
C ASP A 203 -6.04 -5.80 15.02
N ALA A 204 -6.03 -4.81 15.89
CA ALA A 204 -7.23 -4.27 16.52
C ALA A 204 -7.21 -2.75 16.39
N GLU A 205 -8.37 -2.16 16.11
CA GLU A 205 -8.49 -0.71 16.03
C GLU A 205 -8.20 -0.08 17.42
N PRO A 206 -7.31 0.92 17.50
CA PRO A 206 -7.02 1.58 18.76
C PRO A 206 -8.24 2.35 19.26
N SER A 207 -8.72 1.97 20.44
CA SER A 207 -9.94 2.51 21.06
C SER A 207 -9.65 3.24 22.36
N THR A 208 -8.55 2.90 23.04
CA THR A 208 -8.12 3.50 24.30
C THR A 208 -6.95 4.47 24.09
N PRO A 209 -6.74 5.44 25.00
CA PRO A 209 -5.61 6.37 24.90
C PRO A 209 -4.25 5.67 24.77
N ASP A 210 -4.02 4.60 25.53
CA ASP A 210 -2.76 3.86 25.46
C ASP A 210 -2.60 3.07 24.15
N GLU A 211 -3.69 2.59 23.53
CA GLU A 211 -3.64 1.99 22.20
C GLU A 211 -3.33 3.00 21.11
N VAL A 212 -3.92 4.19 21.19
CA VAL A 212 -3.64 5.30 20.27
C VAL A 212 -2.17 5.73 20.40
N GLU A 213 -1.66 5.85 21.62
CA GLU A 213 -0.26 6.17 21.90
C GLU A 213 0.69 5.14 21.28
N VAL A 214 0.43 3.84 21.47
CA VAL A 214 1.20 2.75 20.86
C VAL A 214 1.22 2.86 19.34
N HIS A 215 0.08 3.14 18.71
CA HIS A 215 0.02 3.32 17.25
C HIS A 215 0.84 4.53 16.78
N GLN A 216 0.84 5.63 17.53
CA GLN A 216 1.65 6.80 17.24
C GLN A 216 3.15 6.49 17.37
N ILE A 217 3.56 5.74 18.40
CA ILE A 217 4.95 5.27 18.57
C ILE A 217 5.39 4.40 17.40
N ILE A 218 4.57 3.42 17.00
CA ILE A 218 4.87 2.54 15.85
C ILE A 218 5.02 3.38 14.57
N LYS A 219 4.09 4.31 14.31
CA LYS A 219 4.18 5.23 13.17
C LYS A 219 5.45 6.08 13.21
N SER A 220 5.88 6.52 14.38
CA SER A 220 7.11 7.30 14.57
C SER A 220 8.33 6.49 14.14
N PHE A 221 8.47 5.25 14.62
CA PHE A 221 9.55 4.33 14.20
C PHE A 221 9.55 4.06 12.68
N LEU A 222 8.37 3.97 12.06
CA LEU A 222 8.24 3.72 10.62
C LEU A 222 8.49 4.95 9.74
N SER A 223 8.31 6.17 10.27
CA SER A 223 8.31 7.41 9.46
C SER A 223 9.69 8.06 9.31
N THR A 224 10.65 7.75 10.19
CA THR A 224 11.98 8.38 10.19
C THR A 224 13.14 7.39 10.19
N PRO A 225 13.15 6.37 9.30
CA PRO A 225 14.28 5.46 9.22
C PRO A 225 15.54 6.20 8.75
N GLN A 226 16.66 6.01 9.44
CA GLN A 226 17.98 6.44 8.92
C GLN A 226 18.38 5.64 7.67
N GLU A 227 17.91 4.40 7.59
CA GLU A 227 18.10 3.48 6.46
C GLU A 227 16.90 2.52 6.33
N LYS A 228 16.71 1.92 5.16
CA LYS A 228 15.61 0.97 4.92
C LYS A 228 15.78 -0.29 5.79
N GLY A 229 14.86 -0.50 6.73
CA GLY A 229 14.77 -1.68 7.59
C GLY A 229 13.78 -2.76 7.11
N VAL A 230 13.50 -3.73 7.97
CA VAL A 230 12.57 -4.84 7.73
C VAL A 230 11.51 -4.88 8.84
N LEU A 231 10.24 -4.82 8.45
CA LEU A 231 9.08 -5.04 9.32
C LEU A 231 8.50 -6.43 9.06
N LEU A 232 8.40 -7.24 10.10
CA LEU A 232 7.65 -8.49 10.12
C LEU A 232 6.45 -8.33 11.04
N ASP A 233 5.24 -8.36 10.52
CA ASP A 233 4.05 -8.51 11.34
C ASP A 233 3.63 -9.98 11.41
N MET A 234 3.56 -10.53 12.63
CA MET A 234 3.11 -11.91 12.86
C MET A 234 1.58 -12.02 12.95
N CYS A 235 0.86 -10.90 12.88
CA CYS A 235 -0.57 -10.92 12.68
C CYS A 235 -0.89 -11.20 11.20
N PHE A 236 -1.68 -12.25 10.97
CA PHE A 236 -2.04 -12.73 9.63
C PHE A 236 -3.44 -12.30 9.19
N LYS A 237 -4.19 -11.62 10.07
CA LYS A 237 -5.55 -11.16 9.80
C LYS A 237 -5.76 -9.74 10.32
N PRO A 238 -6.05 -8.76 9.46
CA PRO A 238 -6.21 -8.91 8.01
C PRO A 238 -4.89 -9.20 7.27
N ARG A 239 -4.95 -9.59 5.98
CA ARG A 239 -3.75 -9.99 5.20
C ARG A 239 -2.70 -8.88 5.18
N LYS A 240 -3.15 -7.63 5.20
CA LYS A 240 -2.35 -6.42 5.43
C LYS A 240 -2.90 -5.78 6.68
N THR A 241 -2.13 -5.79 7.76
CA THR A 241 -2.52 -5.20 9.05
C THR A 241 -2.31 -3.70 9.04
N ARG A 242 -2.89 -2.93 9.95
CA ARG A 242 -2.70 -1.47 10.03
C ARG A 242 -1.23 -1.05 10.14
N ILE A 243 -0.37 -1.91 10.70
CA ILE A 243 1.09 -1.72 10.77
C ILE A 243 1.71 -1.84 9.36
N LEU A 244 1.24 -2.79 8.55
CA LEU A 244 1.67 -2.98 7.15
C LEU A 244 1.02 -1.96 6.19
N GLN A 245 -0.23 -1.56 6.45
CA GLN A 245 -1.05 -0.63 5.67
C GLN A 245 -0.62 0.84 5.80
N ALA A 246 0.44 1.14 6.56
CA ALA A 246 0.97 2.50 6.64
C ALA A 246 1.43 3.08 5.27
N GLY A 247 1.30 2.32 4.17
CA GLY A 247 1.91 2.56 2.88
C GLY A 247 0.98 3.04 1.77
N LYS A 248 1.43 4.13 1.14
CA LYS A 248 1.17 4.53 -0.26
C LYS A 248 -0.21 5.08 -0.64
N PHE A 249 -0.75 5.98 0.16
CA PHE A 249 -1.86 6.84 -0.26
C PHE A 249 -1.41 8.29 -0.44
N ALA A 250 -1.92 8.90 -1.50
CA ALA A 250 -1.54 10.21 -1.96
C ALA A 250 -2.77 11.05 -2.34
N ILE A 251 -2.53 12.32 -2.60
CA ILE A 251 -3.51 13.26 -3.14
C ILE A 251 -2.81 14.11 -4.20
N ALA A 252 -3.50 14.45 -5.28
CA ALA A 252 -2.96 15.39 -6.25
C ALA A 252 -2.99 16.82 -5.70
N SER A 253 -1.93 17.59 -5.90
CA SER A 253 -1.79 18.93 -5.30
C SER A 253 -2.90 19.89 -5.73
N MET A 254 -3.42 19.78 -6.97
CA MET A 254 -4.54 20.58 -7.45
C MET A 254 -5.87 20.21 -6.80
N SER A 255 -6.02 18.97 -6.32
CA SER A 255 -7.22 18.50 -5.61
C SER A 255 -7.41 19.18 -4.27
N LEU A 256 -6.36 19.83 -3.76
CA LEU A 256 -6.37 20.65 -2.54
C LEU A 256 -6.68 22.12 -2.84
N GLY A 257 -6.96 22.48 -4.10
CA GLY A 257 -7.26 23.85 -4.51
C GLY A 257 -6.40 24.33 -5.69
N ARG A 258 -6.94 25.26 -6.47
CA ARG A 258 -6.26 25.84 -7.65
C ARG A 258 -5.08 26.71 -7.22
N ALA A 259 -4.00 26.66 -7.99
CA ALA A 259 -2.73 27.32 -7.69
C ALA A 259 -2.84 28.84 -7.55
N TRP A 260 -3.78 29.47 -8.27
CA TRP A 260 -4.01 30.92 -8.21
C TRP A 260 -4.85 31.37 -7.02
N VAL A 261 -5.41 30.44 -6.25
CA VAL A 261 -6.24 30.72 -5.07
C VAL A 261 -5.52 30.28 -3.79
N HIS A 262 -4.94 29.08 -3.81
CA HIS A 262 -4.32 28.47 -2.64
C HIS A 262 -2.85 28.14 -2.91
N SER A 263 -1.96 28.61 -2.03
CA SER A 263 -0.53 28.43 -2.18
C SER A 263 -0.12 26.96 -2.02
N LEU A 264 0.87 26.52 -2.79
CA LEU A 264 1.39 25.15 -2.71
C LEU A 264 1.89 24.77 -1.29
N PRO A 265 2.61 25.63 -0.55
CA PRO A 265 3.02 25.31 0.83
C PRO A 265 1.84 24.97 1.75
N GLU A 266 0.76 25.74 1.70
CA GLU A 266 -0.43 25.49 2.53
C GLU A 266 -1.11 24.18 2.14
N LYS A 267 -1.23 23.90 0.84
CA LYS A 267 -1.80 22.64 0.36
C LYS A 267 -1.03 21.43 0.86
N LEU A 268 0.30 21.44 0.73
CA LEU A 268 1.16 20.36 1.21
C LEU A 268 1.10 20.19 2.73
N ALA A 269 1.07 21.28 3.48
CA ALA A 269 0.91 21.23 4.93
C ALA A 269 -0.43 20.59 5.35
N GLN A 270 -1.53 20.92 4.68
CA GLN A 270 -2.84 20.33 4.96
C GLN A 270 -2.92 18.86 4.56
N ALA A 271 -2.30 18.46 3.45
CA ALA A 271 -2.22 17.05 3.07
C ALA A 271 -1.48 16.22 4.14
N SER A 272 -0.31 16.70 4.58
CA SER A 272 0.48 16.05 5.63
C SER A 272 -0.29 15.99 6.95
N LYS A 273 -0.90 17.11 7.37
CA LYS A 273 -1.73 17.18 8.58
C LYS A 273 -2.92 16.21 8.54
N ALA A 274 -3.54 16.02 7.37
CA ALA A 274 -4.62 15.05 7.20
C ALA A 274 -4.14 13.60 7.27
N GLY A 275 -2.85 13.35 7.06
CA GLY A 275 -2.21 12.05 7.21
C GLY A 275 -1.71 11.43 5.92
N PHE A 276 -1.85 12.10 4.77
CA PHE A 276 -1.32 11.63 3.48
C PHE A 276 0.18 11.35 3.55
N LYS A 277 0.62 10.35 2.78
CA LYS A 277 2.03 9.93 2.71
C LYS A 277 2.70 10.30 1.40
N GLY A 278 1.90 10.59 0.37
CA GLY A 278 2.39 11.02 -0.93
C GLY A 278 1.58 12.17 -1.50
N VAL A 279 2.15 12.81 -2.52
CA VAL A 279 1.52 13.86 -3.30
C VAL A 279 1.92 13.74 -4.77
N GLU A 280 0.96 13.95 -5.66
CA GLU A 280 1.27 14.23 -7.07
C GLU A 280 1.41 15.75 -7.22
N ILE A 281 2.50 16.20 -7.85
CA ILE A 281 2.68 17.63 -8.10
C ILE A 281 2.05 17.99 -9.44
N PHE A 282 1.02 18.83 -9.39
CA PHE A 282 0.39 19.39 -10.57
C PHE A 282 1.24 20.55 -11.11
N TYR A 283 1.57 20.55 -12.41
CA TYR A 283 2.52 21.46 -13.02
C TYR A 283 2.13 22.94 -12.85
N GLU A 284 0.83 23.25 -12.84
CA GLU A 284 0.34 24.61 -12.57
C GLU A 284 0.81 25.14 -11.20
N ASP A 285 0.94 24.28 -10.19
CA ASP A 285 1.42 24.69 -8.87
C ASP A 285 2.88 25.14 -8.91
N LEU A 286 3.71 24.43 -9.68
CA LEU A 286 5.09 24.84 -9.91
C LEU A 286 5.18 26.13 -10.70
N GLU A 287 4.32 26.32 -11.71
CA GLU A 287 4.30 27.57 -12.47
C GLU A 287 3.92 28.77 -11.60
N TYR A 288 2.94 28.63 -10.71
CA TYR A 288 2.55 29.71 -9.80
C TYR A 288 3.60 29.99 -8.74
N LEU A 289 4.21 28.95 -8.15
CA LEU A 289 5.32 29.15 -7.22
C LEU A 289 6.55 29.77 -7.92
N ALA A 290 6.80 29.44 -9.19
CA ALA A 290 7.84 30.07 -10.00
C ALA A 290 7.55 31.56 -10.26
N LYS A 291 6.29 31.96 -10.45
CA LYS A 291 5.90 33.38 -10.62
C LYS A 291 6.24 34.23 -9.41
N GLU A 292 6.18 33.67 -8.20
CA GLU A 292 6.58 34.36 -6.97
C GLU A 292 8.08 34.68 -6.94
N LYS A 293 8.87 33.97 -7.75
CA LYS A 293 10.34 34.13 -7.87
C LYS A 293 10.76 35.00 -9.05
N GLY A 294 9.84 35.38 -9.94
CA GLY A 294 10.10 36.16 -11.15
C GLY A 294 9.36 35.62 -12.38
N PRO A 295 9.72 36.05 -13.60
CA PRO A 295 9.14 35.49 -14.82
C PRO A 295 9.33 33.97 -14.90
N VAL A 296 8.30 33.25 -15.34
CA VAL A 296 8.37 31.78 -15.48
C VAL A 296 9.37 31.42 -16.58
N ASN A 297 10.41 30.69 -16.22
CA ASN A 297 11.44 30.14 -17.08
C ASN A 297 12.09 28.93 -16.39
N ASP A 298 13.00 28.24 -17.07
CA ASP A 298 13.68 27.04 -16.57
C ASP A 298 14.29 27.23 -15.18
N SER A 299 14.95 28.36 -14.93
CA SER A 299 15.59 28.64 -13.64
C SER A 299 14.58 28.86 -12.52
N THR A 300 13.48 29.57 -12.77
CA THR A 300 12.45 29.81 -11.75
C THR A 300 11.60 28.57 -11.48
N LEU A 301 11.39 27.72 -12.49
CA LEU A 301 10.73 26.42 -12.34
C LEU A 301 11.58 25.44 -11.53
N LEU A 302 12.89 25.37 -11.77
CA LEU A 302 13.80 24.55 -10.97
C LEU A 302 13.85 25.03 -9.51
N ALA A 303 13.91 26.34 -9.28
CA ALA A 303 13.85 26.89 -7.93
C ALA A 303 12.51 26.61 -7.22
N ALA A 304 11.39 26.62 -7.96
CA ALA A 304 10.09 26.23 -7.43
C ALA A 304 10.04 24.73 -7.08
N ALA A 305 10.68 23.88 -7.89
CA ALA A 305 10.81 22.45 -7.61
C ALA A 305 11.68 22.18 -6.37
N GLU A 306 12.79 22.90 -6.19
CA GLU A 306 13.65 22.81 -5.00
C GLU A 306 12.90 23.19 -3.72
N GLU A 307 12.12 24.27 -3.77
CA GLU A 307 11.27 24.67 -2.64
C GLU A 307 10.18 23.65 -2.36
N THR A 308 9.50 23.16 -3.41
CA THR A 308 8.48 22.12 -3.30
C THR A 308 9.05 20.87 -2.65
N ARG A 309 10.25 20.45 -3.06
CA ARG A 309 10.96 19.32 -2.47
C ARG A 309 11.22 19.54 -0.98
N ALA A 310 11.75 20.70 -0.60
CA ALA A 310 12.03 21.03 0.80
C ALA A 310 10.76 21.02 1.67
N ILE A 311 9.64 21.53 1.15
CA ILE A 311 8.35 21.50 1.83
C ILE A 311 7.87 20.05 1.99
N CYS A 312 7.92 19.25 0.94
CA CYS A 312 7.55 17.84 0.99
C CYS A 312 8.39 17.06 2.02
N ASP A 313 9.71 17.26 2.04
CA ASP A 313 10.60 16.64 3.03
C ASP A 313 10.25 17.06 4.46
N HIS A 314 9.99 18.36 4.69
CA HIS A 314 9.56 18.86 6.00
C HIS A 314 8.20 18.29 6.44
N CYS A 315 7.27 18.15 5.50
CA CYS A 315 5.93 17.61 5.72
C CYS A 315 5.89 16.07 5.75
N GLY A 316 7.01 15.38 5.48
CA GLY A 316 7.03 13.91 5.41
C GLY A 316 6.20 13.35 4.24
N LEU A 317 6.09 14.08 3.13
CA LEU A 317 5.36 13.70 1.93
C LEU A 317 6.32 13.22 0.84
N LYS A 318 6.07 12.04 0.28
CA LYS A 318 6.74 11.56 -0.94
C LYS A 318 6.10 12.22 -2.17
N VAL A 319 6.88 12.87 -3.03
CA VAL A 319 6.40 13.20 -4.38
C VAL A 319 6.33 11.90 -5.20
N ILE A 320 5.13 11.51 -5.65
CA ILE A 320 4.92 10.22 -6.34
C ILE A 320 4.99 10.35 -7.85
N GLY A 321 4.80 11.56 -8.39
CA GLY A 321 4.84 11.87 -9.81
C GLY A 321 4.57 13.35 -10.06
N MET A 322 4.92 13.82 -11.26
CA MET A 322 4.58 15.14 -11.75
C MET A 322 3.64 15.03 -12.95
N GLN A 323 2.59 15.84 -12.95
CA GLN A 323 1.55 15.80 -13.96
C GLN A 323 0.97 17.18 -14.24
N PRO A 324 0.29 17.41 -15.38
CA PRO A 324 0.27 16.57 -16.57
C PRO A 324 1.24 17.10 -17.64
N PHE A 325 1.95 16.21 -18.34
CA PHE A 325 2.66 16.57 -19.57
C PHE A 325 1.70 16.52 -20.77
N LEU A 326 0.96 17.61 -20.95
CA LEU A 326 -0.19 17.69 -21.88
C LEU A 326 0.22 17.75 -23.36
N PHE A 327 -0.69 17.24 -24.21
CA PHE A 327 -0.70 17.43 -25.66
C PHE A 327 0.57 16.92 -26.34
N TYR A 328 0.91 15.65 -26.11
CA TYR A 328 2.17 15.09 -26.60
C TYR A 328 1.99 14.13 -27.78
N GLU A 329 1.22 13.07 -27.62
CA GLU A 329 1.22 12.00 -28.61
C GLU A 329 0.38 12.31 -29.84
N GLY A 330 0.76 11.70 -30.96
CA GLY A 330 0.01 11.71 -32.21
C GLY A 330 0.12 13.03 -32.99
N LEU A 331 1.09 13.90 -32.66
CA LEU A 331 1.26 15.19 -33.34
C LEU A 331 1.64 15.00 -34.82
N THR A 332 0.80 15.52 -35.72
CA THR A 332 1.05 15.45 -37.17
C THR A 332 2.15 16.42 -37.59
N ASP A 333 2.28 17.54 -36.89
CA ASP A 333 3.40 18.47 -37.08
C ASP A 333 4.61 18.01 -36.27
N ARG A 334 5.60 17.45 -36.98
CA ARG A 334 6.83 16.95 -36.36
C ARG A 334 7.72 18.06 -35.80
N ALA A 335 7.50 19.33 -36.14
CA ALA A 335 8.19 20.44 -35.48
C ALA A 335 7.65 20.67 -34.07
N GLN A 336 6.33 20.64 -33.89
CA GLN A 336 5.69 20.71 -32.55
C GLN A 336 6.09 19.52 -31.68
N HIS A 337 6.17 18.32 -32.26
CA HIS A 337 6.72 17.14 -31.58
C HIS A 337 8.13 17.41 -31.02
N ARG A 338 9.03 17.94 -31.85
CA ARG A 338 10.40 18.28 -31.42
C ARG A 338 10.41 19.33 -30.32
N GLU A 339 9.54 20.33 -30.36
CA GLU A 339 9.40 21.32 -29.29
C GLU A 339 8.99 20.68 -27.96
N LYS A 340 8.05 19.72 -28.00
CA LYS A 340 7.67 18.94 -26.81
C LYS A 340 8.84 18.12 -26.27
N ILE A 341 9.61 17.47 -27.13
CA ILE A 341 10.82 16.73 -26.73
C ILE A 341 11.86 17.66 -26.08
N GLU A 342 12.06 18.87 -26.61
CA GLU A 342 12.96 19.84 -25.97
C GLU A 342 12.44 20.28 -24.59
N ARG A 343 11.13 20.54 -24.45
CA ARG A 343 10.51 20.86 -23.16
C ARG A 343 10.61 19.71 -22.15
N LEU A 344 10.57 18.46 -22.63
CA LEU A 344 10.68 17.28 -21.77
C LEU A 344 12.02 17.21 -21.02
N LYS A 345 13.10 17.77 -21.59
CA LYS A 345 14.41 17.84 -20.92
C LYS A 345 14.35 18.65 -19.62
N LEU A 346 13.59 19.75 -19.60
CA LEU A 346 13.35 20.51 -18.37
C LEU A 346 12.54 19.69 -17.37
N TRP A 347 11.55 18.92 -17.85
CA TRP A 347 10.77 18.04 -16.98
C TRP A 347 11.63 16.96 -16.32
N PHE A 348 12.61 16.39 -17.02
CA PHE A 348 13.59 15.46 -16.43
C PHE A 348 14.37 16.10 -15.28
N ALA A 349 14.82 17.35 -15.45
CA ALA A 349 15.50 18.07 -14.38
C ALA A 349 14.56 18.33 -13.18
N ILE A 350 13.32 18.76 -13.44
CA ILE A 350 12.34 19.05 -12.39
C ILE A 350 12.00 17.79 -11.58
N VAL A 351 11.67 16.65 -12.22
CA VAL A 351 11.28 15.45 -11.46
C VAL A 351 12.42 14.94 -10.58
N LYS A 352 13.66 15.01 -11.05
CA LYS A 352 14.85 14.67 -10.26
C LYS A 352 15.01 15.57 -9.04
N VAL A 353 14.76 16.89 -9.20
CA VAL A 353 14.78 17.85 -8.08
C VAL A 353 13.65 17.55 -7.08
N LEU A 354 12.44 17.26 -7.56
CA LEU A 354 11.33 16.80 -6.71
C LEU A 354 11.63 15.43 -6.06
N GLY A 355 12.61 14.70 -6.57
CA GLY A 355 13.01 13.34 -6.19
C GLY A 355 11.91 12.31 -6.42
N THR A 356 11.21 12.48 -7.55
CA THR A 356 10.43 11.44 -8.22
C THR A 356 11.08 11.11 -9.56
N ASP A 357 10.77 9.94 -10.08
CA ASP A 357 11.15 9.51 -11.41
C ASP A 357 9.95 9.40 -12.35
N ILE A 358 8.74 9.79 -11.95
CA ILE A 358 7.52 9.63 -12.75
C ILE A 358 7.05 10.96 -13.35
N ILE A 359 6.82 10.94 -14.67
CA ILE A 359 6.05 11.95 -15.41
C ILE A 359 4.74 11.31 -15.88
N GLN A 360 3.59 11.93 -15.59
CA GLN A 360 2.30 11.50 -16.14
C GLN A 360 2.05 12.19 -17.48
N ILE A 361 1.68 11.39 -18.48
CA ILE A 361 1.24 11.87 -19.80
C ILE A 361 -0.24 11.48 -19.95
N PRO A 362 -1.19 12.43 -19.90
CA PRO A 362 -2.57 12.12 -20.23
C PRO A 362 -2.77 12.04 -21.74
N SER A 363 -3.75 11.26 -22.18
CA SER A 363 -4.10 11.11 -23.59
C SER A 363 -4.47 12.44 -24.23
N ASN A 364 -4.05 12.66 -25.47
CA ASN A 364 -4.31 13.88 -26.22
C ASN A 364 -5.80 14.02 -26.56
N PHE A 365 -6.32 15.23 -26.33
CA PHE A 365 -7.71 15.60 -26.55
C PHE A 365 -7.86 16.84 -27.45
N GLN A 366 -6.81 17.22 -28.18
CA GLN A 366 -6.92 18.22 -29.24
C GLN A 366 -7.85 17.72 -30.36
N THR A 367 -8.59 18.63 -30.98
CA THR A 367 -9.50 18.31 -32.08
C THR A 367 -8.83 18.39 -33.46
N GLU A 368 -7.67 19.03 -33.54
CA GLU A 368 -6.91 19.26 -34.77
C GLU A 368 -5.41 19.07 -34.51
N GLY A 369 -4.62 18.86 -35.58
CA GLY A 369 -3.17 18.73 -35.50
C GLY A 369 -2.65 17.41 -34.91
N ILE A 370 -3.55 16.44 -34.70
CA ILE A 370 -3.24 15.11 -34.17
C ILE A 370 -3.81 13.99 -35.05
N SER A 371 -3.19 12.81 -35.02
CA SER A 371 -3.57 11.62 -35.77
C SER A 371 -3.98 10.47 -34.84
N GLY A 372 -4.98 9.71 -35.26
CA GLY A 372 -5.38 8.45 -34.62
C GLY A 372 -4.57 7.24 -35.11
N ASP A 373 -3.55 7.46 -35.94
CA ASP A 373 -2.61 6.43 -36.34
C ASP A 373 -1.84 5.92 -35.12
N LEU A 374 -2.16 4.69 -34.72
CA LEU A 374 -1.57 4.06 -33.55
C LEU A 374 -0.06 3.86 -33.69
N ASP A 375 0.46 3.68 -34.92
CA ASP A 375 1.89 3.52 -35.14
C ASP A 375 2.64 4.83 -34.84
N LEU A 376 2.05 5.97 -35.21
CA LEU A 376 2.59 7.29 -34.86
C LEU A 376 2.54 7.54 -33.35
N ILE A 377 1.39 7.27 -32.71
CA ILE A 377 1.23 7.43 -31.25
C ILE A 377 2.27 6.59 -30.51
N VAL A 378 2.42 5.31 -30.89
CA VAL A 378 3.41 4.42 -30.28
C VAL A 378 4.82 4.90 -30.54
N ALA A 379 5.15 5.39 -31.75
CA ALA A 379 6.47 5.92 -32.05
C ALA A 379 6.84 7.13 -31.18
N ASP A 380 5.90 8.05 -30.95
CA ASP A 380 6.11 9.19 -30.05
C ASP A 380 6.39 8.70 -28.61
N MET A 381 5.60 7.73 -28.12
CA MET A 381 5.77 7.19 -26.77
C MET A 381 7.05 6.37 -26.59
N VAL A 382 7.50 5.66 -27.63
CA VAL A 382 8.80 4.97 -27.63
C VAL A 382 9.94 5.98 -27.52
N GLU A 383 9.86 7.12 -28.23
CA GLU A 383 10.90 8.15 -28.17
C GLU A 383 11.06 8.72 -26.75
N VAL A 384 9.96 9.08 -26.06
CA VAL A 384 10.07 9.58 -24.67
C VAL A 384 10.57 8.52 -23.72
N ALA A 385 10.11 7.28 -23.86
CA ALA A 385 10.56 6.16 -23.04
C ALA A 385 12.08 5.94 -23.21
N ASP A 386 12.56 5.91 -24.46
CA ASP A 386 13.98 5.73 -24.77
C ASP A 386 14.85 6.92 -24.32
N LEU A 387 14.30 8.13 -24.28
CA LEU A 387 14.96 9.29 -23.68
C LEU A 387 15.02 9.18 -22.15
N GLY A 388 13.90 8.83 -21.50
CA GLY A 388 13.86 8.64 -20.05
C GLY A 388 14.79 7.54 -19.54
N LEU A 389 15.02 6.48 -20.33
CA LEU A 389 16.00 5.43 -20.01
C LEU A 389 17.46 5.91 -20.01
N LYS A 390 17.76 7.02 -20.70
CA LYS A 390 19.11 7.60 -20.75
C LYS A 390 19.39 8.52 -19.55
N GLU A 391 18.37 8.88 -18.79
CA GLU A 391 18.52 9.66 -17.57
C GLU A 391 19.08 8.79 -16.44
N GLU A 392 19.84 9.40 -15.53
CA GLU A 392 20.27 8.78 -14.27
C GLU A 392 19.72 9.59 -13.08
N PRO A 393 18.90 8.99 -12.19
CA PRO A 393 18.20 7.71 -12.40
C PRO A 393 17.23 7.79 -13.60
N ALA A 394 16.88 6.63 -14.16
CA ALA A 394 15.96 6.55 -15.30
C ALA A 394 14.60 7.16 -14.96
N VAL A 395 14.05 7.96 -15.88
CA VAL A 395 12.73 8.56 -15.76
C VAL A 395 11.68 7.63 -16.37
N ARG A 396 10.60 7.42 -15.61
CA ARG A 396 9.42 6.62 -15.94
C ARG A 396 8.25 7.48 -16.37
N PHE A 397 7.37 6.91 -17.20
CA PHE A 397 6.19 7.57 -17.75
C PHE A 397 4.94 6.79 -17.42
N ALA A 398 3.99 7.44 -16.75
CA ALA A 398 2.65 6.91 -16.52
C ALA A 398 1.69 7.50 -17.57
N TYR A 399 1.33 6.70 -18.57
CA TYR A 399 0.32 7.10 -19.55
C TYR A 399 -1.09 6.93 -18.97
N GLU A 400 -1.99 7.88 -19.24
CA GLU A 400 -3.34 7.89 -18.67
C GLU A 400 -4.38 8.17 -19.77
N ASN A 401 -5.41 7.32 -19.89
CA ASN A 401 -6.52 7.60 -20.80
C ASN A 401 -7.50 8.56 -20.14
N LEU A 402 -7.89 9.60 -20.86
CA LEU A 402 -8.98 10.48 -20.45
C LEU A 402 -10.30 9.98 -21.06
N ALA A 403 -11.41 10.01 -20.32
CA ALA A 403 -12.72 9.57 -20.84
C ALA A 403 -13.20 10.37 -22.08
N TRP A 404 -12.52 11.48 -22.37
CA TRP A 404 -12.73 12.37 -23.50
C TRP A 404 -11.48 12.51 -24.41
N GLY A 405 -10.47 11.65 -24.27
CA GLY A 405 -9.34 11.62 -25.20
C GLY A 405 -9.80 11.42 -26.64
N THR A 406 -9.15 12.06 -27.61
CA THR A 406 -9.62 12.07 -29.01
C THR A 406 -9.53 10.67 -29.63
N PHE A 407 -8.42 9.97 -29.40
CA PHE A 407 -8.18 8.63 -29.95
C PHE A 407 -7.98 7.56 -28.86
N ILE A 408 -7.38 7.93 -27.73
CA ILE A 408 -7.16 7.03 -26.59
C ILE A 408 -8.09 7.46 -25.46
N SER A 409 -9.27 6.82 -25.38
CA SER A 409 -10.31 7.20 -24.41
C SER A 409 -10.76 6.09 -23.47
N THR A 410 -10.24 4.88 -23.68
CA THR A 410 -10.54 3.68 -22.89
C THR A 410 -9.24 3.11 -22.33
N TRP A 411 -9.33 2.32 -21.25
CA TRP A 411 -8.14 1.66 -20.70
C TRP A 411 -7.60 0.62 -21.68
N GLU A 412 -8.45 0.01 -22.52
CA GLU A 412 -8.06 -0.94 -23.56
C GLU A 412 -7.15 -0.27 -24.61
N ASN A 413 -7.50 0.95 -25.04
CA ASN A 413 -6.66 1.71 -25.98
C ASN A 413 -5.31 2.08 -25.34
N LEU A 414 -5.34 2.55 -24.09
CA LEU A 414 -4.11 2.85 -23.34
C LEU A 414 -3.24 1.60 -23.19
N TRP A 415 -3.85 0.45 -22.89
CA TRP A 415 -3.12 -0.79 -22.68
C TRP A 415 -2.45 -1.27 -23.96
N GLU A 416 -3.12 -1.14 -25.11
CA GLU A 416 -2.50 -1.46 -26.39
C GLU A 416 -1.30 -0.56 -26.69
N VAL A 417 -1.35 0.74 -26.35
CA VAL A 417 -0.17 1.63 -26.46
C VAL A 417 0.95 1.15 -25.54
N VAL A 418 0.68 0.90 -24.25
CA VAL A 418 1.68 0.44 -23.28
C VAL A 418 2.34 -0.87 -23.74
N ARG A 419 1.54 -1.82 -24.24
CA ARG A 419 2.01 -3.11 -24.75
C ARG A 419 2.90 -2.97 -25.98
N ARG A 420 2.59 -2.03 -26.86
CA ARG A 420 3.36 -1.79 -28.10
C ARG A 420 4.62 -0.96 -27.89
N VAL A 421 4.62 -0.06 -26.91
CA VAL A 421 5.82 0.71 -26.53
C VAL A 421 6.88 -0.23 -25.95
N ASP A 422 6.47 -1.17 -25.09
CA ASP A 422 7.31 -2.23 -24.54
C ASP A 422 8.68 -1.73 -24.03
N ARG A 423 8.64 -0.78 -23.08
CA ARG A 423 9.82 -0.30 -22.36
C ARG A 423 9.63 -0.44 -20.85
N PRO A 424 10.65 -0.81 -20.08
CA PRO A 424 10.51 -1.05 -18.65
C PRO A 424 10.13 0.22 -17.86
N ASN A 425 10.48 1.40 -18.36
CA ASN A 425 10.13 2.69 -17.76
C ASN A 425 8.82 3.30 -18.31
N PHE A 426 8.10 2.62 -19.21
CA PHE A 426 6.82 3.09 -19.72
C PHE A 426 5.69 2.19 -19.21
N GLY A 427 4.74 2.80 -18.53
CA GLY A 427 3.60 2.14 -17.90
C GLY A 427 2.39 3.05 -17.91
N CYS A 428 1.47 2.83 -16.97
CA CYS A 428 0.20 3.56 -16.93
C CYS A 428 -0.19 4.03 -15.53
N CYS A 429 -1.06 5.04 -15.52
CA CYS A 429 -1.93 5.41 -14.42
C CYS A 429 -3.37 5.00 -14.80
N LEU A 430 -4.05 4.24 -13.92
CA LEU A 430 -5.47 3.93 -14.10
C LEU A 430 -6.30 4.80 -13.17
N ASP A 431 -7.28 5.50 -13.74
CA ASP A 431 -8.17 6.42 -13.03
C ASP A 431 -9.63 5.89 -13.06
N THR A 432 -10.22 5.78 -11.87
CA THR A 432 -11.60 5.29 -11.71
C THR A 432 -12.67 6.17 -12.36
N PHE A 433 -12.54 7.50 -12.33
CA PHE A 433 -13.43 8.42 -13.03
C PHE A 433 -13.29 8.24 -14.54
N ASN A 434 -12.08 8.11 -15.07
CA ASN A 434 -11.89 7.97 -16.51
C ASN A 434 -12.48 6.65 -17.03
N ILE A 435 -12.30 5.54 -16.32
CA ILE A 435 -12.90 4.25 -16.70
C ILE A 435 -14.43 4.29 -16.57
N ALA A 436 -14.97 4.61 -15.38
CA ALA A 436 -16.41 4.62 -15.16
C ALA A 436 -17.10 5.71 -15.99
N GLY A 437 -16.48 6.89 -16.09
CA GLY A 437 -16.93 8.02 -16.88
C GLY A 437 -17.02 7.72 -18.37
N ARG A 438 -16.20 6.80 -18.89
CA ARG A 438 -16.26 6.38 -20.29
C ARG A 438 -17.26 5.26 -20.53
N VAL A 439 -17.17 4.17 -19.77
CA VAL A 439 -17.90 2.92 -20.05
C VAL A 439 -19.30 2.93 -19.45
N TRP A 440 -19.49 3.55 -18.29
CA TRP A 440 -20.71 3.42 -17.49
C TRP A 440 -21.56 4.71 -17.45
N ALA A 441 -20.92 5.88 -17.32
CA ALA A 441 -21.61 7.15 -17.19
C ALA A 441 -21.70 7.95 -18.48
N ASP A 442 -22.76 8.75 -18.59
CA ASP A 442 -22.91 9.77 -19.61
C ASP A 442 -23.55 11.03 -19.02
N PRO A 443 -22.79 12.12 -18.80
CA PRO A 443 -23.32 13.34 -18.23
C PRO A 443 -24.29 14.09 -19.17
N ALA A 444 -24.31 13.77 -20.47
CA ALA A 444 -25.24 14.33 -21.44
C ALA A 444 -26.54 13.51 -21.55
N SER A 445 -26.63 12.37 -20.88
CA SER A 445 -27.83 11.52 -20.85
C SER A 445 -28.75 11.87 -19.68
N ALA A 446 -30.05 11.84 -19.91
CA ALA A 446 -31.06 12.02 -18.84
C ALA A 446 -30.99 10.92 -17.76
N SER A 447 -30.54 9.71 -18.11
CA SER A 447 -30.32 8.66 -17.12
C SER A 447 -29.05 8.89 -16.28
N GLY A 448 -28.09 9.65 -16.81
CA GLY A 448 -26.72 9.76 -16.32
C GLY A 448 -25.83 8.57 -16.68
N LYS A 449 -26.35 7.58 -17.41
CA LYS A 449 -25.66 6.33 -17.78
C LYS A 449 -25.60 6.15 -19.29
N THR A 450 -24.58 5.43 -19.75
CA THR A 450 -24.55 4.83 -21.08
C THR A 450 -25.59 3.71 -21.21
N PRO A 451 -26.00 3.33 -22.44
CA PRO A 451 -26.79 2.12 -22.65
C PRO A 451 -26.05 0.88 -22.13
N ASN A 452 -26.75 -0.03 -21.44
CA ASN A 452 -26.20 -1.27 -20.85
C ASN A 452 -25.04 -1.07 -19.85
N ALA A 453 -24.91 0.13 -19.27
CA ALA A 453 -23.80 0.54 -18.41
C ALA A 453 -23.30 -0.52 -17.41
N ASP A 454 -24.20 -1.11 -16.62
CA ASP A 454 -23.82 -2.05 -15.56
C ASP A 454 -23.18 -3.35 -16.12
N ALA A 455 -23.68 -3.84 -17.25
CA ALA A 455 -23.15 -5.04 -17.91
C ALA A 455 -21.82 -4.75 -18.62
N GLU A 456 -21.73 -3.62 -19.32
CA GLU A 456 -20.52 -3.19 -20.03
C GLU A 456 -19.37 -2.92 -19.06
N LEU A 457 -19.63 -2.24 -17.93
CA LEU A 457 -18.60 -2.01 -16.92
C LEU A 457 -18.11 -3.32 -16.30
N THR A 458 -19.02 -4.23 -15.99
CA THR A 458 -18.66 -5.54 -15.41
C THR A 458 -17.77 -6.32 -16.37
N ALA A 459 -18.11 -6.37 -17.66
CA ALA A 459 -17.29 -7.02 -18.68
C ALA A 459 -15.93 -6.35 -18.86
N SER A 460 -15.90 -5.01 -18.90
CA SER A 460 -14.67 -4.24 -19.05
C SER A 460 -13.73 -4.42 -17.86
N ILE A 461 -14.24 -4.41 -16.62
CA ILE A 461 -13.44 -4.69 -15.41
C ILE A 461 -12.87 -6.11 -15.40
N GLN A 462 -13.69 -7.11 -15.76
CA GLN A 462 -13.22 -8.50 -15.83
C GLN A 462 -12.10 -8.65 -16.87
N ASN A 463 -12.24 -8.00 -18.02
CA ASN A 463 -11.23 -7.99 -19.06
C ASN A 463 -9.94 -7.26 -18.60
N LEU A 464 -10.08 -6.13 -17.88
CA LEU A 464 -8.96 -5.38 -17.31
C LEU A 464 -8.10 -6.26 -16.40
N VAL A 465 -8.74 -6.95 -15.45
CA VAL A 465 -8.07 -7.84 -14.49
C VAL A 465 -7.34 -9.00 -15.18
N GLN A 466 -7.86 -9.49 -16.30
CA GLN A 466 -7.24 -10.59 -17.05
C GLN A 466 -6.11 -10.15 -17.98
N THR A 467 -6.08 -8.87 -18.37
CA THR A 467 -5.27 -8.40 -19.50
C THR A 467 -4.11 -7.50 -19.07
N VAL A 468 -4.31 -6.66 -18.05
CA VAL A 468 -3.31 -5.69 -17.60
C VAL A 468 -2.24 -6.37 -16.77
N ASP A 469 -0.97 -6.21 -17.16
CA ASP A 469 0.17 -6.59 -16.32
C ASP A 469 0.39 -5.52 -15.26
N VAL A 470 0.17 -5.89 -13.99
CA VAL A 470 0.31 -5.02 -12.83
C VAL A 470 1.71 -4.40 -12.70
N ASN A 471 2.75 -5.01 -13.27
CA ASN A 471 4.11 -4.43 -13.26
C ASN A 471 4.24 -3.17 -14.12
N LYS A 472 3.29 -2.94 -15.04
CA LYS A 472 3.18 -1.73 -15.86
C LYS A 472 2.25 -0.69 -15.25
N LEU A 473 1.62 -0.97 -14.11
CA LEU A 473 0.80 -0.01 -13.37
C LEU A 473 1.68 0.73 -12.36
N PHE A 474 1.90 2.03 -12.55
CA PHE A 474 2.82 2.79 -11.71
C PHE A 474 2.13 3.39 -10.47
N TYR A 475 0.87 3.81 -10.62
CA TYR A 475 -0.04 4.22 -9.55
C TYR A 475 -1.47 4.25 -10.09
N VAL A 476 -2.45 4.40 -9.20
CA VAL A 476 -3.87 4.53 -9.55
C VAL A 476 -4.44 5.80 -8.97
N GLN A 477 -5.46 6.34 -9.64
CA GLN A 477 -6.23 7.48 -9.18
C GLN A 477 -7.67 7.07 -8.89
N VAL A 478 -8.15 7.40 -7.69
CA VAL A 478 -9.42 6.90 -7.19
C VAL A 478 -10.29 8.07 -6.72
N VAL A 479 -11.36 8.35 -7.46
CA VAL A 479 -12.29 9.46 -7.26
C VAL A 479 -13.66 9.13 -7.88
N ASP A 480 -14.68 9.87 -7.46
CA ASP A 480 -16.06 9.78 -7.95
C ASP A 480 -16.42 11.06 -8.73
N ALA A 481 -17.68 11.21 -9.13
CA ALA A 481 -18.22 12.44 -9.68
C ALA A 481 -19.73 12.57 -9.45
N GLU A 482 -20.19 13.83 -9.46
CA GLU A 482 -21.59 14.18 -9.25
C GLU A 482 -22.46 13.68 -10.41
N ARG A 483 -23.65 13.16 -10.08
CA ARG A 483 -24.70 12.96 -11.07
C ARG A 483 -25.27 14.30 -11.50
N MET A 484 -25.19 14.61 -12.80
CA MET A 484 -25.79 15.83 -13.33
C MET A 484 -27.31 15.82 -13.13
N GLN A 485 -27.85 16.90 -12.54
CA GLN A 485 -29.28 17.05 -12.28
C GLN A 485 -30.10 17.21 -13.57
N SER A 486 -29.46 17.75 -14.60
CA SER A 486 -30.00 17.85 -15.96
C SER A 486 -28.89 17.51 -16.96
N PRO A 487 -29.23 17.00 -18.16
CA PRO A 487 -28.24 16.69 -19.19
C PRO A 487 -27.24 17.82 -19.43
N LEU A 488 -25.94 17.50 -19.45
CA LEU A 488 -24.87 18.43 -19.76
C LEU A 488 -24.76 18.64 -21.27
N ILE A 489 -25.73 19.40 -21.80
CA ILE A 489 -25.87 19.82 -23.20
C ILE A 489 -26.01 21.35 -23.26
N GLU A 490 -26.22 21.92 -24.46
CA GLU A 490 -26.42 23.35 -24.65
C GLU A 490 -27.48 23.91 -23.67
N GLY A 491 -27.13 24.98 -22.95
CA GLY A 491 -27.94 25.58 -21.89
C GLY A 491 -27.60 25.12 -20.46
N HIS A 492 -26.84 24.03 -20.29
CA HIS A 492 -26.34 23.63 -18.97
C HIS A 492 -25.24 24.59 -18.46
N PRO A 493 -25.16 24.92 -17.15
CA PRO A 493 -24.14 25.84 -16.62
C PRO A 493 -22.69 25.45 -16.88
N PHE A 494 -22.43 24.16 -17.06
CA PHE A 494 -21.09 23.61 -17.37
C PHE A 494 -20.87 23.34 -18.87
N TYR A 495 -21.85 23.63 -19.72
CA TYR A 495 -21.70 23.46 -21.17
C TYR A 495 -20.70 24.48 -21.72
N VAL A 496 -19.79 23.99 -22.57
CA VAL A 496 -18.83 24.80 -23.30
C VAL A 496 -18.89 24.34 -24.75
N GLU A 497 -19.16 25.25 -25.67
CA GLU A 497 -19.26 24.94 -27.10
C GLU A 497 -17.95 24.32 -27.62
N GLY A 498 -18.06 23.23 -28.39
CA GLY A 498 -16.92 22.48 -28.91
C GLY A 498 -16.19 21.61 -27.89
N GLN A 499 -16.55 21.65 -26.60
CA GLN A 499 -15.93 20.83 -25.55
C GLN A 499 -16.76 19.56 -25.28
N PRO A 500 -16.14 18.36 -25.19
CA PRO A 500 -16.86 17.16 -24.80
C PRO A 500 -17.52 17.29 -23.41
N ALA A 501 -18.78 16.85 -23.27
CA ALA A 501 -19.51 16.92 -22.00
C ALA A 501 -18.77 16.25 -20.83
N ARG A 502 -18.09 15.13 -21.09
CA ARG A 502 -17.24 14.44 -20.10
C ARG A 502 -16.06 15.28 -19.60
N MET A 503 -15.47 16.12 -20.47
CA MET A 503 -14.41 17.04 -20.07
C MET A 503 -14.97 18.17 -19.18
N SER A 504 -16.10 18.76 -19.56
CA SER A 504 -16.80 19.76 -18.73
C SER A 504 -17.16 19.18 -17.37
N TRP A 505 -17.68 17.96 -17.35
CA TRP A 505 -18.04 17.25 -16.13
C TRP A 505 -16.82 16.99 -15.25
N SER A 506 -15.75 16.44 -15.84
CA SER A 506 -14.48 16.18 -15.13
C SER A 506 -13.90 17.43 -14.51
N ARG A 507 -13.94 18.59 -15.17
CA ARG A 507 -13.33 19.83 -14.64
C ARG A 507 -14.12 20.47 -13.50
N ASN A 508 -15.41 20.17 -13.39
CA ASN A 508 -16.33 20.91 -12.51
C ASN A 508 -16.92 20.10 -11.37
N ALA A 509 -16.97 18.77 -11.50
CA ALA A 509 -17.88 17.96 -10.71
C ALA A 509 -17.33 16.56 -10.35
N ARG A 510 -16.01 16.35 -10.31
CA ARG A 510 -15.46 15.19 -9.60
C ARG A 510 -15.63 15.36 -8.09
N LEU A 511 -15.70 14.23 -7.40
CA LEU A 511 -15.84 14.08 -5.95
C LEU A 511 -14.81 13.08 -5.43
N PHE A 512 -14.59 13.05 -4.11
CA PHE A 512 -13.91 11.91 -3.50
C PHE A 512 -14.90 10.73 -3.39
N LEU A 513 -14.39 9.51 -3.17
CA LEU A 513 -15.26 8.35 -2.98
C LEU A 513 -16.19 8.56 -1.79
N TYR A 514 -17.35 7.90 -1.84
CA TYR A 514 -18.32 7.87 -0.76
C TYR A 514 -18.97 9.21 -0.40
N GLU A 515 -18.99 10.15 -1.33
CA GLU A 515 -19.66 11.45 -1.17
C GLU A 515 -21.06 11.44 -1.83
N GLN A 516 -21.87 10.40 -1.55
CA GLN A 516 -23.24 10.31 -2.10
C GLN A 516 -24.12 11.49 -1.66
N GLU A 517 -23.86 12.05 -0.48
CA GLU A 517 -24.53 13.27 -0.01
C GLU A 517 -24.21 14.51 -0.85
N ARG A 518 -23.11 14.47 -1.62
CA ARG A 518 -22.72 15.50 -2.60
C ARG A 518 -23.13 15.12 -4.02
N GLY A 519 -23.83 14.00 -4.20
CA GLY A 519 -24.29 13.51 -5.50
C GLY A 519 -23.36 12.52 -6.19
N GLY A 520 -22.34 11.99 -5.50
CA GLY A 520 -21.51 10.90 -6.00
C GLY A 520 -22.36 9.68 -6.39
N TYR A 521 -22.08 9.09 -7.54
CA TYR A 521 -22.91 8.00 -8.08
C TYR A 521 -22.16 7.01 -8.97
N LEU A 522 -20.89 7.25 -9.30
CA LEU A 522 -20.15 6.31 -10.13
C LEU A 522 -19.89 5.02 -9.32
N PRO A 523 -19.85 3.85 -9.99
CA PRO A 523 -19.49 2.58 -9.36
C PRO A 523 -17.98 2.46 -9.10
N VAL A 524 -17.36 3.50 -8.53
CA VAL A 524 -15.89 3.62 -8.41
C VAL A 524 -15.28 2.66 -7.41
N VAL A 525 -16.04 2.19 -6.42
CA VAL A 525 -15.57 1.14 -5.49
C VAL A 525 -15.35 -0.18 -6.24
N GLN A 526 -16.24 -0.53 -7.17
CA GLN A 526 -16.08 -1.73 -8.01
C GLN A 526 -14.84 -1.63 -8.90
N VAL A 527 -14.56 -0.45 -9.45
CA VAL A 527 -13.36 -0.20 -10.27
C VAL A 527 -12.09 -0.22 -9.41
N ALA A 528 -12.13 0.39 -8.21
CA ALA A 528 -11.01 0.39 -7.28
C ALA A 528 -10.68 -1.02 -6.78
N GLU A 529 -11.69 -1.84 -6.48
CA GLU A 529 -11.52 -3.26 -6.12
C GLU A 529 -10.83 -4.04 -7.24
N ALA A 530 -11.17 -3.77 -8.51
CA ALA A 530 -10.51 -4.38 -9.65
C ALA A 530 -9.00 -4.07 -9.68
N PHE A 531 -8.62 -2.84 -9.36
CA PHE A 531 -7.20 -2.47 -9.28
C PHE A 531 -6.52 -3.13 -8.08
N LEU A 532 -7.10 -2.96 -6.89
CA LEU A 532 -6.43 -3.22 -5.62
C LEU A 532 -6.48 -4.69 -5.20
N LYS A 533 -7.52 -5.43 -5.62
CA LYS A 533 -7.69 -6.86 -5.37
C LYS A 533 -7.61 -7.68 -6.63
N GLY A 534 -8.23 -7.23 -7.72
CA GLY A 534 -8.22 -7.94 -8.99
C GLY A 534 -6.81 -8.07 -9.57
N LEU A 535 -6.11 -6.94 -9.73
CA LEU A 535 -4.71 -6.92 -10.18
C LEU A 535 -3.68 -7.16 -9.07
N ASP A 536 -4.11 -7.26 -7.80
CA ASP A 536 -3.23 -7.28 -6.61
C ASP A 536 -2.26 -6.08 -6.58
N PHE A 537 -2.73 -4.88 -6.96
CA PHE A 537 -1.90 -3.69 -7.02
C PHE A 537 -1.54 -3.14 -5.62
N GLU A 538 -0.24 -2.98 -5.34
CA GLU A 538 0.29 -2.52 -4.05
C GLU A 538 1.10 -1.20 -4.12
N GLY A 539 0.93 -0.45 -5.22
CA GLY A 539 1.59 0.84 -5.43
C GLY A 539 0.83 2.01 -4.80
N TRP A 540 1.01 3.20 -5.35
CA TRP A 540 0.37 4.41 -4.83
C TRP A 540 -1.09 4.52 -5.26
N VAL A 541 -1.96 4.84 -4.31
CA VAL A 541 -3.37 5.21 -4.54
C VAL A 541 -3.52 6.70 -4.31
N SER A 542 -3.80 7.45 -5.37
CA SER A 542 -3.91 8.90 -5.30
C SER A 542 -5.36 9.38 -5.44
N MET A 543 -5.70 10.41 -4.68
CA MET A 543 -7.00 11.09 -4.77
C MET A 543 -6.88 12.26 -5.76
N GLU A 544 -7.38 12.08 -6.99
CA GLU A 544 -7.34 13.11 -8.05
C GLU A 544 -8.72 13.72 -8.34
N LEU A 545 -9.12 14.66 -7.49
CA LEU A 545 -10.35 15.41 -7.62
C LEU A 545 -10.14 16.67 -8.48
N PHE A 546 -10.97 16.83 -9.51
CA PHE A 546 -11.17 18.09 -10.24
C PHE A 546 -12.61 18.60 -10.01
N SER A 547 -12.76 19.64 -9.19
CA SER A 547 -14.06 20.22 -8.87
C SER A 547 -14.04 21.74 -8.91
N ARG A 548 -15.20 22.33 -9.19
CA ARG A 548 -15.41 23.78 -9.07
C ARG A 548 -15.05 24.31 -7.68
N SER A 549 -15.19 23.49 -6.62
CA SER A 549 -14.87 23.91 -5.25
C SER A 549 -13.38 24.19 -5.04
N MET A 550 -12.51 23.74 -5.94
CA MET A 550 -11.07 24.03 -5.87
C MET A 550 -10.74 25.51 -6.16
N ALA A 551 -11.67 26.24 -6.79
CA ALA A 551 -11.52 27.66 -7.09
C ALA A 551 -12.26 28.56 -6.08
N ASP A 552 -12.85 27.98 -5.03
CA ASP A 552 -13.50 28.73 -3.96
C ASP A 552 -12.43 29.47 -3.14
N PRO A 553 -12.53 30.81 -2.97
CA PRO A 553 -11.52 31.60 -2.25
C PRO A 553 -11.46 31.34 -0.74
N ASP A 554 -12.37 30.53 -0.17
CA ASP A 554 -12.33 30.17 1.25
C ASP A 554 -11.00 29.48 1.59
N SER A 555 -10.26 30.05 2.55
CA SER A 555 -8.94 29.56 2.96
C SER A 555 -8.98 28.16 3.58
N THR A 556 -10.16 27.65 3.95
CA THR A 556 -10.34 26.30 4.50
C THR A 556 -10.42 25.21 3.43
N VAL A 557 -10.48 25.55 2.13
CA VAL A 557 -10.59 24.58 1.03
C VAL A 557 -9.49 23.51 1.05
N PRO A 558 -8.18 23.84 1.14
CA PRO A 558 -7.12 22.83 1.21
C PRO A 558 -7.29 21.85 2.37
N GLY A 559 -7.58 22.36 3.57
CA GLY A 559 -7.81 21.53 4.76
C GLY A 559 -9.04 20.65 4.61
N THR A 560 -10.16 21.22 4.13
CA THR A 560 -11.42 20.50 3.94
C THR A 560 -11.29 19.41 2.89
N HIS A 561 -10.62 19.68 1.76
CA HIS A 561 -10.38 18.70 0.72
C HIS A 561 -9.43 17.59 1.19
N ALA A 562 -8.36 17.92 1.94
CA ALA A 562 -7.48 16.93 2.52
C ALA A 562 -8.24 15.98 3.47
N GLN A 563 -9.10 16.53 4.33
CA GLN A 563 -9.92 15.73 5.25
C GLN A 563 -10.95 14.85 4.52
N ARG A 564 -11.57 15.36 3.46
CA ARG A 564 -12.49 14.57 2.62
C ARG A 564 -11.76 13.42 1.93
N GLY A 565 -10.61 13.70 1.30
CA GLY A 565 -9.81 12.68 0.63
C GLY A 565 -9.29 11.59 1.57
N ILE A 566 -8.76 11.94 2.75
CA ILE A 566 -8.25 10.93 3.69
C ILE A 566 -9.39 10.08 4.28
N LYS A 567 -10.55 10.69 4.53
CA LYS A 567 -11.74 9.95 4.98
C LYS A 567 -12.19 8.93 3.92
N ALA A 568 -12.17 9.32 2.65
CA ALA A 568 -12.48 8.43 1.54
C ALA A 568 -11.49 7.26 1.45
N TRP A 569 -10.18 7.53 1.58
CA TRP A 569 -9.15 6.48 1.65
C TRP A 569 -9.38 5.50 2.80
N ASN A 570 -9.53 6.00 4.02
CA ASN A 570 -9.69 5.15 5.21
C ASN A 570 -10.91 4.23 5.09
N ARG A 571 -12.02 4.76 4.54
CA ARG A 571 -13.22 3.96 4.30
C ARG A 571 -13.00 2.91 3.20
N LEU A 572 -12.31 3.25 2.12
CA LEU A 572 -11.98 2.29 1.05
C LEU A 572 -11.08 1.17 1.57
N ALA A 573 -10.06 1.52 2.37
CA ALA A 573 -9.15 0.56 2.97
C ALA A 573 -9.86 -0.39 3.95
N GLU A 574 -10.81 0.12 4.73
CA GLU A 574 -11.67 -0.69 5.60
C GLU A 574 -12.59 -1.62 4.78
N GLU A 575 -13.30 -1.09 3.79
CA GLU A 575 -14.27 -1.85 2.99
C GLU A 575 -13.59 -2.97 2.17
N LEU A 576 -12.39 -2.71 1.66
CA LEU A 576 -11.64 -3.66 0.85
C LEU A 576 -10.59 -4.45 1.64
N ASP A 577 -10.46 -4.30 2.96
CA ASP A 577 -9.45 -5.01 3.76
C ASP A 577 -8.02 -4.86 3.16
N LEU A 578 -7.63 -3.61 2.83
CA LEU A 578 -6.39 -3.26 2.10
C LEU A 578 -5.24 -2.98 3.01
#